data_AF-A0A931NEM7-F1
#
_entry.id   AF-A0A931NEM7-F1
#
_cell.length_a   1.000
_cell.length_b   1.000
_cell.length_c   1.000
_cell.angle_alpha   90.00
_cell.angle_beta   90.00
_cell.angle_gamma   90.00
#
_symmetry.space_group_name_H-M   'P 1'
#
loop_
_entity.id
_entity.type
_entity.pdbx_description
1 polymer ?
#
loop_
_entity_poly.entity_id
_entity_poly.type
_entity_poly.pdbx_seq_one_letter_code
_entity_poly.pdbx_strand_id
1 'polypeptide(L)'
;MDSLRHSATAQARQIPTPPDSAFDRSRLPDPISYFENQGFALTGRGKWRTTRCDFHGGSDSMRVNSHSGGWCCMACGAKGGDVLAFHMQHLGLDFVQAARDLGCWTGANVQRPRAPAGLSAADALELAAFELQLAMIVLSDARRGVLPPDPDWQRFLQAAGRVQMLAQGAQ
;
A
#
# COMPACT_ATOMS: atom_id res chain seq x y z
N MET A 1 -45.48 5.95 49.65
CA MET A 1 -44.67 4.78 49.26
C MET A 1 -45.40 4.11 48.12
N ASP A 2 -45.06 4.43 46.87
CA ASP A 2 -44.85 3.36 45.90
C ASP A 2 -44.02 3.82 44.71
N SER A 3 -43.11 2.94 44.36
CA SER A 3 -41.95 3.08 43.49
C SER A 3 -42.36 3.07 42.01
N LEU A 4 -41.87 4.02 41.21
CA LEU A 4 -40.75 3.85 40.27
C LEU A 4 -40.96 2.89 39.07
N ARG A 5 -40.73 3.49 37.89
CA ARG A 5 -40.05 2.94 36.68
C ARG A 5 -40.88 2.10 35.72
N HIS A 6 -41.45 2.77 34.71
CA HIS A 6 -41.57 2.17 33.38
C HIS A 6 -40.27 2.42 32.61
N SER A 7 -39.52 1.34 32.38
CA SER A 7 -38.28 1.29 31.61
C SER A 7 -38.53 1.61 30.14
N ALA A 8 -37.91 2.69 29.65
CA ALA A 8 -37.71 2.91 28.22
C ALA A 8 -36.46 2.14 27.78
N THR A 9 -36.63 0.94 27.23
CA THR A 9 -35.55 0.24 26.52
C THR A 9 -35.27 0.96 25.20
N ALA A 10 -34.17 1.71 25.15
CA ALA A 10 -33.58 2.20 23.92
C ALA A 10 -33.05 1.00 23.11
N GLN A 11 -33.79 0.60 22.07
CA GLN A 11 -33.29 -0.37 21.09
C GLN A 11 -32.18 0.30 20.27
N ALA A 12 -30.96 -0.21 20.41
CA ALA A 12 -29.85 0.16 19.55
C ALA A 12 -30.22 -0.17 18.09
N ARG A 13 -30.34 0.86 17.25
CA ARG A 13 -30.45 0.68 15.80
C ARG A 13 -29.19 -0.06 15.32
N GLN A 14 -29.36 -1.29 14.85
CA GLN A 14 -28.30 -1.99 14.12
C GLN A 14 -27.98 -1.20 12.85
N ILE A 15 -26.74 -0.71 12.76
CA ILE A 15 -26.18 -0.21 11.51
C ILE A 15 -25.91 -1.46 10.67
N PRO A 16 -26.49 -1.60 9.45
CA PRO A 16 -26.15 -2.70 8.56
C PRO A 16 -24.63 -2.68 8.33
N THR A 17 -23.95 -3.79 8.64
CA THR A 17 -22.57 -3.99 8.18
C THR A 17 -22.56 -3.84 6.67
N PRO A 18 -21.75 -2.93 6.08
CA PRO A 18 -21.65 -2.82 4.64
C PRO A 18 -21.31 -4.21 4.06
N PRO A 19 -21.91 -4.59 2.92
CA PRO A 19 -21.73 -5.92 2.36
C PRO A 19 -20.24 -6.20 2.21
N ASP A 20 -19.84 -7.44 2.52
CA ASP A 20 -18.48 -7.93 2.33
C ASP A 20 -17.99 -7.46 0.96
N SER A 21 -16.93 -6.68 0.99
CA SER A 21 -16.42 -5.94 -0.15
C SER A 21 -16.27 -6.84 -1.38
N ALA A 22 -17.10 -6.64 -2.39
CA ALA A 22 -17.13 -7.51 -3.55
C ALA A 22 -16.42 -6.87 -4.75
N PHE A 23 -15.45 -7.59 -5.28
CA PHE A 23 -14.91 -7.36 -6.62
C PHE A 23 -15.96 -7.77 -7.66
N ASP A 24 -16.33 -6.85 -8.54
CA ASP A 24 -17.25 -7.08 -9.64
C ASP A 24 -16.49 -7.20 -10.96
N ARG A 25 -16.29 -8.44 -11.41
CA ARG A 25 -15.56 -8.75 -12.65
C ARG A 25 -16.23 -8.18 -13.90
N SER A 26 -17.55 -7.95 -13.88
CA SER A 26 -18.28 -7.42 -15.04
C SER A 26 -17.95 -5.96 -15.34
N ARG A 27 -17.36 -5.26 -14.36
CA ARG A 27 -16.92 -3.86 -14.47
C ARG A 27 -15.50 -3.69 -15.00
N LEU A 28 -14.79 -4.78 -15.31
CA LEU A 28 -13.48 -4.66 -15.94
C LEU A 28 -13.62 -3.90 -17.28
N PRO A 29 -12.68 -2.98 -17.59
CA PRO A 29 -12.74 -2.24 -18.82
C PRO A 29 -12.60 -3.16 -20.03
N ASP A 30 -13.14 -2.72 -21.17
CA ASP A 30 -12.89 -3.36 -22.46
C ASP A 30 -11.37 -3.49 -22.69
N PRO A 31 -10.85 -4.68 -23.03
CA PRO A 31 -9.42 -4.90 -23.19
C PRO A 31 -8.75 -3.94 -24.16
N ILE A 32 -9.33 -3.73 -25.34
CA ILE A 32 -8.69 -2.90 -26.38
C ILE A 32 -8.58 -1.47 -25.89
N SER A 33 -9.70 -0.92 -25.43
CA SER A 33 -9.79 0.44 -24.92
C SER A 33 -8.85 0.65 -23.74
N TYR A 34 -8.76 -0.32 -22.82
CA TYR A 34 -7.85 -0.27 -21.68
C TYR A 34 -6.39 -0.15 -22.12
N PHE A 35 -5.90 -1.07 -22.95
CA PHE A 35 -4.49 -1.07 -23.36
C PHE A 35 -4.13 0.17 -24.19
N GLU A 36 -5.02 0.62 -25.09
CA GLU A 36 -4.82 1.84 -25.88
C GLU A 36 -4.78 3.10 -24.99
N ASN A 37 -5.66 3.20 -24.00
CA ASN A 37 -5.64 4.31 -23.02
C ASN A 37 -4.37 4.30 -22.15
N GLN A 38 -3.78 3.12 -21.92
CA GLN A 38 -2.48 2.98 -21.25
C GLN A 38 -1.28 3.28 -22.18
N GLY A 39 -1.53 3.66 -23.44
CA GLY A 39 -0.48 4.02 -24.41
C GLY A 39 0.09 2.85 -25.21
N PHE A 40 -0.54 1.67 -25.16
CA PHE A 40 -0.14 0.52 -25.96
C PHE A 40 -0.80 0.55 -27.34
N ALA A 41 0.02 0.66 -28.38
CA ALA A 41 -0.44 0.48 -29.75
C ALA A 41 -0.66 -1.01 -30.03
N LEU A 42 -1.91 -1.42 -30.24
CA LEU A 42 -2.26 -2.80 -30.56
C LEU A 42 -2.30 -3.02 -32.07
N THR A 43 -1.43 -3.89 -32.58
CA THR A 43 -1.30 -4.20 -34.01
C THR A 43 -1.78 -5.61 -34.34
N GLY A 44 -2.12 -5.83 -35.61
CA GLY A 44 -2.61 -7.11 -36.12
C GLY A 44 -4.13 -7.23 -36.16
N ARG A 45 -4.60 -8.30 -36.81
CA ARG A 45 -6.03 -8.62 -36.99
C ARG A 45 -6.37 -9.87 -36.18
N GLY A 46 -7.59 -9.90 -35.63
CA GLY A 46 -8.12 -11.05 -34.89
C GLY A 46 -8.02 -10.93 -33.37
N LYS A 47 -8.29 -12.05 -32.68
CA LYS A 47 -8.45 -12.12 -31.22
C LYS A 47 -7.17 -11.79 -30.45
N TRP A 48 -6.00 -12.09 -31.01
CA TRP A 48 -4.71 -11.83 -30.39
C TRP A 48 -3.97 -10.74 -31.14
N ARG A 49 -3.73 -9.61 -30.49
CA ARG A 49 -3.02 -8.45 -31.04
C ARG A 49 -1.63 -8.33 -30.44
N THR A 50 -0.68 -7.77 -31.18
CA THR A 50 0.71 -7.59 -30.74
C THR A 50 0.94 -6.15 -30.30
N THR A 51 1.72 -5.96 -29.24
CA THR A 51 2.18 -4.66 -28.76
C THR A 51 3.52 -4.79 -28.05
N ARG A 52 4.10 -3.65 -27.70
CA ARG A 52 5.35 -3.58 -26.94
C ARG A 52 5.19 -4.20 -25.55
N CYS A 53 6.26 -4.80 -25.03
CA CYS A 53 6.29 -5.36 -23.69
C CYS A 53 7.06 -4.46 -22.72
N ASP A 54 6.34 -3.79 -21.82
CA ASP A 54 6.97 -2.92 -20.81
C ASP A 54 7.60 -3.72 -19.65
N PHE A 55 7.49 -5.06 -19.65
CA PHE A 55 8.13 -5.94 -18.64
C PHE A 55 9.57 -6.33 -18.99
N HIS A 56 10.02 -6.16 -20.23
CA HIS A 56 11.43 -6.35 -20.60
C HIS A 56 11.80 -5.46 -21.79
N GLY A 57 12.43 -4.32 -21.53
CA GLY A 57 13.09 -3.51 -22.59
C GLY A 57 12.23 -3.05 -23.78
N GLY A 58 10.90 -3.21 -23.77
CA GLY A 58 9.97 -2.60 -24.72
C GLY A 58 9.86 -3.26 -26.10
N SER A 59 10.31 -4.49 -26.33
CA SER A 59 10.16 -5.13 -27.66
C SER A 59 8.69 -5.48 -27.98
N ASP A 60 8.32 -5.48 -29.27
CA ASP A 60 6.99 -5.87 -29.78
C ASP A 60 6.74 -7.39 -29.69
N SER A 61 6.68 -7.90 -28.46
CA SER A 61 6.58 -9.32 -28.16
C SER A 61 5.44 -9.67 -27.20
N MET A 62 4.69 -8.67 -26.73
CA MET A 62 3.50 -8.89 -25.92
C MET A 62 2.28 -9.11 -26.80
N ARG A 63 1.55 -10.18 -26.54
CA ARG A 63 0.27 -10.49 -27.17
C ARG A 63 -0.86 -10.24 -26.20
N VAL A 64 -1.90 -9.55 -26.65
CA VAL A 64 -3.10 -9.21 -25.88
C VAL A 64 -4.33 -9.84 -26.54
N ASN A 65 -5.17 -10.48 -25.74
CA ASN A 65 -6.43 -11.02 -26.15
C ASN A 65 -7.51 -9.93 -26.12
N SER A 66 -8.07 -9.59 -27.28
CA SER A 66 -9.07 -8.52 -27.41
C SER A 66 -10.40 -8.82 -26.72
N HIS A 67 -10.66 -10.06 -26.33
CA HIS A 67 -11.93 -10.45 -25.70
C HIS A 67 -11.78 -10.68 -24.19
N SER A 68 -10.78 -11.46 -23.78
CA SER A 68 -10.60 -11.76 -22.36
C SER A 68 -9.71 -10.74 -21.63
N GLY A 69 -8.94 -9.93 -22.37
CA GLY A 69 -7.89 -9.09 -21.80
C GLY A 69 -6.66 -9.86 -21.32
N GLY A 70 -6.65 -11.18 -21.50
CA GLY A 70 -5.49 -12.01 -21.17
C GLY A 70 -4.32 -11.69 -22.06
N TRP A 71 -3.11 -11.81 -21.54
CA TRP A 71 -1.92 -11.35 -22.22
C TRP A 71 -0.73 -12.26 -21.91
N CYS A 72 0.21 -12.33 -22.86
CA CYS A 72 1.47 -13.03 -22.66
C CYS A 72 2.57 -12.40 -23.51
N CYS A 73 3.74 -12.22 -22.92
CA CYS A 73 4.95 -11.87 -23.64
C CYS A 73 5.68 -13.14 -24.06
N MET A 74 5.93 -13.28 -25.36
CA MET A 74 6.61 -14.45 -25.93
C MET A 74 8.13 -14.44 -25.69
N ALA A 75 8.69 -13.30 -25.26
CA ALA A 75 10.13 -13.13 -25.03
C ALA A 75 10.52 -13.30 -23.54
N CYS A 76 9.87 -12.57 -22.62
CA CYS A 76 10.18 -12.68 -21.18
C CYS A 76 9.25 -13.61 -20.39
N GLY A 77 8.17 -14.10 -21.01
CA GLY A 77 7.23 -15.02 -20.36
C GLY A 77 6.25 -14.38 -19.38
N ALA A 78 6.32 -13.06 -19.13
CA ALA A 78 5.31 -12.34 -18.36
C ALA A 78 3.91 -12.55 -18.95
N LYS A 79 2.91 -12.82 -18.12
CA LYS A 79 1.55 -13.17 -18.57
C LYS A 79 0.50 -12.91 -17.50
N GLY A 80 -0.74 -12.73 -17.93
CA GLY A 80 -1.90 -12.58 -17.05
C GLY A 80 -3.21 -12.96 -17.74
N GLY A 81 -4.24 -13.23 -16.94
CA GLY A 81 -5.52 -13.75 -17.42
C GLY A 81 -6.51 -12.70 -17.92
N ASP A 82 -6.33 -11.44 -17.52
CA ASP A 82 -7.21 -10.31 -17.83
C ASP A 82 -6.48 -8.96 -17.67
N VAL A 83 -7.21 -7.87 -17.91
CA VAL A 83 -6.74 -6.49 -17.76
C VAL A 83 -6.35 -6.14 -16.32
N LEU A 84 -7.00 -6.74 -15.31
CA LEU A 84 -6.67 -6.50 -13.91
C LEU A 84 -5.29 -7.07 -13.59
N ALA A 85 -5.01 -8.30 -14.02
CA ALA A 85 -3.71 -8.93 -13.85
C ALA A 85 -2.60 -8.12 -14.54
N PHE A 86 -2.88 -7.54 -15.72
CA PHE A 86 -1.95 -6.62 -16.36
C PHE A 86 -1.73 -5.37 -15.50
N HIS A 87 -2.80 -4.70 -15.07
CA HIS A 87 -2.73 -3.46 -14.30
C HIS A 87 -1.95 -3.62 -13.01
N MET A 88 -2.21 -4.71 -12.27
CA MET A 88 -1.48 -5.08 -11.06
C MET A 88 0.02 -5.22 -11.34
N GLN A 89 0.38 -6.02 -12.36
CA GLN A 89 1.78 -6.31 -12.62
C GLN A 89 2.53 -5.12 -13.22
N HIS A 90 1.87 -4.34 -14.08
CA HIS A 90 2.46 -3.19 -14.74
C HIS A 90 2.72 -2.01 -13.79
N LEU A 91 1.85 -1.81 -12.79
CA LEU A 91 1.96 -0.72 -11.82
C LEU A 91 2.48 -1.15 -10.44
N GLY A 92 2.69 -2.45 -10.22
CA GLY A 92 3.12 -2.97 -8.91
C GLY A 92 2.04 -2.83 -7.82
N LEU A 93 0.77 -2.89 -8.20
CA LEU A 93 -0.37 -2.72 -7.31
C LEU A 93 -0.84 -4.06 -6.73
N ASP A 94 -1.38 -4.02 -5.51
CA ASP A 94 -2.15 -5.13 -4.98
C ASP A 94 -3.52 -5.26 -5.68
N PHE A 95 -4.19 -6.38 -5.45
CA PHE A 95 -5.48 -6.68 -6.09
C PHE A 95 -6.56 -5.63 -5.79
N VAL A 96 -6.65 -5.14 -4.55
CA VAL A 96 -7.70 -4.21 -4.13
C VAL A 96 -7.43 -2.81 -4.68
N GLN A 97 -6.16 -2.37 -4.66
CA GLN A 97 -5.71 -1.14 -5.28
C GLN A 97 -6.04 -1.15 -6.78
N ALA A 98 -5.60 -2.17 -7.50
CA ALA A 98 -5.86 -2.28 -8.93
C ALA A 98 -7.36 -2.38 -9.25
N ALA A 99 -8.14 -3.12 -8.45
CA ALA A 99 -9.59 -3.21 -8.64
C ALA A 99 -10.31 -1.87 -8.41
N ARG A 100 -9.79 -1.04 -7.49
CA ARG A 100 -10.33 0.30 -7.26
C ARG A 100 -9.96 1.26 -8.38
N ASP A 101 -8.72 1.22 -8.83
CA ASP A 101 -8.23 2.06 -9.94
C ASP A 101 -9.02 1.77 -11.23
N LEU A 102 -9.39 0.50 -11.45
CA LEU A 102 -10.24 0.10 -12.58
C LEU A 102 -11.75 0.26 -12.33
N GLY A 103 -12.19 0.75 -11.16
CA GLY A 103 -13.61 0.95 -10.84
C GLY A 103 -14.44 -0.32 -10.63
N CYS A 104 -13.79 -1.48 -10.50
CA CYS A 104 -14.44 -2.79 -10.31
C CYS A 104 -14.55 -3.22 -8.83
N TRP A 105 -14.14 -2.37 -7.89
CA TRP A 105 -14.36 -2.57 -6.46
C TRP A 105 -15.66 -1.91 -5.99
N THR A 106 -16.59 -2.68 -5.40
CA THR A 106 -17.88 -2.14 -4.91
C THR A 106 -17.94 -1.94 -3.40
N GLY A 107 -16.94 -2.44 -2.66
CA GLY A 107 -16.88 -2.31 -1.21
C GLY A 107 -16.49 -0.91 -0.73
N ALA A 108 -16.87 -0.58 0.51
CA ALA A 108 -16.44 0.66 1.16
C ALA A 108 -14.90 0.77 1.18
N ASN A 109 -14.40 2.01 1.08
CA ASN A 109 -12.97 2.30 1.19
C ASN A 109 -12.51 2.17 2.64
N VAL A 110 -12.38 0.93 3.11
CA VAL A 110 -11.73 0.63 4.38
C VAL A 110 -10.29 0.24 4.05
N GLN A 111 -9.43 1.22 3.89
CA GLN A 111 -7.98 0.97 4.02
C GLN A 111 -7.76 0.61 5.48
N ARG A 112 -7.66 -0.69 5.78
CA ARG A 112 -7.20 -1.10 7.11
C ARG A 112 -5.70 -0.76 7.13
N PRO A 113 -5.23 0.14 8.00
CA PRO A 113 -3.81 0.45 8.06
C PRO A 113 -3.07 -0.87 8.22
N ARG A 114 -2.21 -1.20 7.26
CA ARG A 114 -1.30 -2.33 7.43
C ARG A 114 -0.46 -1.97 8.64
N ALA A 115 -0.58 -2.75 9.71
CA ALA A 115 0.30 -2.58 10.86
C ALA A 115 1.73 -2.59 10.33
N PRO A 116 2.56 -1.59 10.66
CA PRO A 116 3.95 -1.61 10.24
C PRO A 116 4.55 -2.94 10.67
N ALA A 117 5.32 -3.57 9.79
CA ALA A 117 6.09 -4.74 10.18
C ALA A 117 6.96 -4.32 11.39
N GLY A 118 7.00 -5.15 12.43
CA GLY A 118 7.90 -4.90 13.55
C GLY A 118 9.34 -4.75 13.04
N LEU A 119 10.11 -3.84 13.66
CA LEU A 119 11.52 -3.70 13.34
C LEU A 119 12.24 -5.03 13.65
N SER A 120 13.17 -5.44 12.79
CA SER A 120 14.08 -6.51 13.17
C SER A 120 14.99 -6.04 14.31
N ALA A 121 15.57 -6.97 15.06
CA ALA A 121 16.55 -6.63 16.11
C ALA A 121 17.77 -5.89 15.53
N ALA A 122 18.15 -6.19 14.28
CA ALA A 122 19.24 -5.51 13.59
C ALA A 122 18.88 -4.05 13.26
N ASP A 123 17.70 -3.82 12.67
CA ASP A 123 17.23 -2.46 12.34
C ASP A 123 17.02 -1.61 13.60
N ALA A 124 16.52 -2.22 14.68
CA ALA A 124 16.37 -1.55 15.97
C ALA A 124 17.72 -1.14 16.57
N LEU A 125 18.75 -1.98 16.46
CA LEU A 125 20.08 -1.68 16.95
C LEU A 125 20.76 -0.60 16.10
N GLU A 126 20.61 -0.64 14.78
CA GLU A 126 21.12 0.39 13.86
C GLU A 126 20.49 1.76 14.17
N LEU A 127 19.18 1.81 14.36
CA LEU A 127 18.48 3.02 14.74
C LEU A 127 18.93 3.55 16.11
N ALA A 128 19.08 2.67 17.11
CA ALA A 128 19.59 3.06 18.42
C ALA A 128 21.00 3.65 18.34
N ALA A 129 21.89 3.07 17.53
CA ALA A 129 23.24 3.57 17.33
C ALA A 129 23.25 4.98 16.71
N PHE A 130 22.39 5.23 15.72
CA PHE A 130 22.25 6.55 15.09
C PHE A 130 21.76 7.61 16.08
N GLU A 131 20.72 7.30 16.88
CA GLU A 131 20.19 8.23 17.88
C GLU A 131 21.19 8.53 19.02
N LEU A 132 21.99 7.53 19.41
CA LEU A 132 23.05 7.71 20.40
C LEU A 132 24.17 8.65 19.93
N GLN A 133 24.37 8.80 18.61
CA GLN A 133 25.37 9.70 18.07
C GLN A 133 25.08 11.17 18.40
N LEU A 134 23.80 11.57 18.39
CA LEU A 134 23.38 12.91 18.81
C LEU A 134 23.61 13.12 20.31
N ALA A 135 23.31 12.09 21.12
CA ALA A 135 23.55 12.13 22.56
C ALA A 135 25.03 12.33 22.90
N MET A 136 25.93 11.67 22.19
CA MET A 136 27.37 11.79 22.41
C MET A 136 27.91 13.20 22.12
N ILE A 137 27.39 13.89 21.10
CA ILE A 137 27.77 15.26 20.77
C ILE A 137 27.35 16.20 21.91
N VAL A 138 26.09 16.14 22.31
CA VAL A 138 25.54 16.98 23.39
C VAL A 138 26.25 16.74 24.72
N LEU A 139 26.55 15.49 25.06
CA LEU A 139 27.31 15.15 26.27
C LEU A 139 28.75 15.69 26.22
N SER A 140 29.38 15.70 25.04
CA SER A 140 30.73 16.22 24.86
C SER A 140 30.80 17.73 25.04
N ASP A 141 29.81 18.46 24.54
CA ASP A 141 29.69 19.91 24.72
C ASP A 141 29.33 20.27 26.17
N ALA A 142 28.40 19.53 26.77
CA ALA A 142 28.02 19.71 28.18
C ALA A 142 29.23 19.50 29.12
N ARG A 143 30.11 18.51 28.85
CA ARG A 143 31.36 18.30 29.59
C ARG A 143 32.31 19.51 29.50
N ARG A 144 32.23 20.30 28.44
CA ARG A 144 33.01 21.53 28.24
C ARG A 144 32.32 22.77 28.83
N GLY A 145 31.18 22.60 29.49
CA GLY A 145 30.36 23.68 30.05
C GLY A 145 29.53 24.43 29.01
N VAL A 146 29.41 23.89 27.79
CA VAL A 146 28.63 24.47 26.71
C VAL A 146 27.33 23.68 26.59
N LEU A 147 26.21 24.31 26.92
CA LEU A 147 24.90 23.72 26.70
C LEU A 147 24.40 24.06 25.29
N PRO A 148 23.77 23.10 24.58
CA PRO A 148 23.20 23.38 23.28
C PRO A 148 22.01 24.34 23.40
N PRO A 149 21.69 25.10 22.34
CA PRO A 149 20.49 25.95 22.31
C PRO A 149 19.21 25.10 22.39
N ASP A 150 18.11 25.70 22.82
CA ASP A 150 16.83 25.00 23.07
C ASP A 150 16.36 24.06 21.93
N PRO A 151 16.46 24.42 20.63
CA PRO A 151 16.06 23.52 19.55
C PRO A 151 16.89 22.23 19.49
N ASP A 152 18.19 22.33 19.77
CA ASP A 152 19.09 21.18 19.75
C ASP A 152 18.94 20.34 21.02
N TRP A 153 18.65 20.98 22.16
CA TRP A 153 18.24 20.28 23.37
C TRP A 153 16.94 19.49 23.17
N GLN A 154 15.94 20.06 22.50
CA GLN A 154 14.70 19.36 22.15
C GLN A 154 14.95 18.17 21.23
N ARG A 155 15.81 18.31 20.21
CA ARG A 155 16.20 17.21 19.32
C ARG A 155 16.86 16.07 20.09
N PHE A 156 17.73 16.39 21.05
CA PHE A 156 18.34 15.42 21.95
C PHE A 156 17.31 14.66 22.79
N LEU A 157 16.38 15.37 23.43
CA LEU A 157 15.33 14.71 24.24
C LEU A 157 14.41 13.82 23.37
N GLN A 158 14.11 14.24 22.14
CA GLN A 158 13.34 13.43 21.20
C GLN A 158 14.11 12.16 20.79
N ALA A 159 15.41 12.27 20.51
CA ALA A 159 16.27 11.13 20.21
C ALA A 159 16.29 10.12 21.36
N ALA A 160 16.50 10.60 22.59
CA ALA A 160 16.47 9.76 23.80
C ALA A 160 15.10 9.07 23.97
N GLY A 161 14.00 9.78 23.72
CA GLY A 161 12.66 9.22 23.75
C GLY A 161 12.45 8.10 22.73
N ARG A 162 12.98 8.25 21.50
CA ARG A 162 12.91 7.19 20.47
C ARG A 162 13.67 5.92 20.88
N VAL A 163 14.86 6.06 21.48
CA VAL A 163 15.63 4.92 22.01
C VAL A 163 14.86 4.20 23.12
N GLN A 164 14.22 4.93 24.03
CA GLN A 164 13.41 4.35 25.10
C GLN A 164 12.21 3.55 24.55
N MET A 165 11.57 4.03 23.49
CA MET A 165 10.48 3.30 22.83
C MET A 165 10.96 2.00 22.18
N LEU A 166 12.15 1.98 21.57
CA LEU A 166 12.74 0.74 21.04
C LEU A 166 13.00 -0.29 22.14
N ALA A 167 13.48 0.15 23.31
CA ALA A 167 13.72 -0.73 24.45
C ALA A 167 12.42 -1.33 25.02
N GLN A 168 11.32 -0.56 25.03
CA GLN A 168 10.01 -1.01 25.53
C GLN A 168 9.27 -1.89 24.52
N GLY A 169 9.45 -1.66 23.21
CA GLY A 169 8.84 -2.47 22.15
C GLY A 169 9.54 -3.82 21.90
N ALA A 170 10.67 -4.09 22.55
CA ALA A 170 11.44 -5.33 22.44
C ALA A 170 11.09 -6.39 23.51
N GLN A 171 10.08 -6.14 24.36
CA GLN A 171 9.54 -7.06 25.38
C GLN A 171 8.30 -7.79 24.88
#